data_AF-A0A1Q3S805-F1
#
_entry.id   AF-A0A1Q3S805-F1
#
_cell.length_a   1.000
_cell.length_b   1.000
_cell.length_c   1.000
_cell.angle_alpha   90.00
_cell.angle_beta   90.00
_cell.angle_gamma   90.00
#
_symmetry.space_group_name_H-M   'P 1'
#
loop_
_entity.id
_entity.type
_entity.pdbx_description
1 polymer ?
#
loop_
_entity_poly.entity_id
_entity_poly.type
_entity_poly.pdbx_seq_one_letter_code
_entity_poly.pdbx_strand_id
1 'polypeptide(L)'
;MESFIKFTTALIVIKQQIMPIRFLIVFLSLCFLSCKKEDRTETDKKETIPVAAFDKIKWKTKENRDYPYRDKMLDYLMTSDTLKKLKKEEVLNLLGQPDRIDSAYLFYRINQQRLYFFPLHTKTLVIKLKENDSVKPVMIHE
;
A
#
# COMPACT_ATOMS: atom_id res chain seq x y z
N MET A 1 2.92 58.57 45.14
CA MET A 1 2.71 57.11 45.31
C MET A 1 1.99 56.48 44.11
N GLU A 2 1.16 57.22 43.36
CA GLU A 2 0.45 56.70 42.17
C GLU A 2 1.31 56.50 40.90
N SER A 3 2.42 57.21 40.78
CA SER A 3 3.31 57.13 39.61
C SER A 3 4.06 55.79 39.51
N PHE A 4 4.36 55.15 40.66
CA PHE A 4 5.11 53.90 40.70
C PHE A 4 4.26 52.68 40.29
N ILE A 5 2.95 52.72 40.58
CA ILE A 5 2.00 51.63 40.31
C ILE A 5 1.69 51.53 38.80
N LYS A 6 1.68 52.66 38.09
CA LYS A 6 1.45 52.70 36.63
C LYS A 6 2.62 52.12 35.84
N PHE A 7 3.85 52.27 36.35
CA PHE A 7 5.06 51.75 35.68
C PHE A 7 5.16 50.22 35.80
N THR A 8 4.78 49.67 36.95
CA THR A 8 4.79 48.21 37.19
C THR A 8 3.71 47.46 36.41
N THR A 9 2.52 48.05 36.25
CA THR A 9 1.44 47.43 35.45
C THR A 9 1.74 47.48 33.95
N ALA A 10 2.35 48.55 33.45
CA ALA A 10 2.77 48.63 32.05
C ALA A 10 3.87 47.60 31.69
N LEU A 11 4.83 47.37 32.57
CA LEU A 11 5.91 46.37 32.38
C LEU A 11 5.40 44.92 32.37
N ILE A 12 4.34 44.61 33.12
CA ILE A 12 3.74 43.26 33.18
C ILE A 12 2.94 42.96 31.90
N VAL A 13 2.16 43.92 31.39
CA VAL A 13 1.36 43.75 30.16
C VAL A 13 2.24 43.54 28.92
N ILE A 14 3.39 44.21 28.86
CA ILE A 14 4.34 44.06 27.74
C ILE A 14 4.95 42.66 27.70
N LYS A 15 5.27 42.05 28.86
CA LYS A 15 5.82 40.68 28.91
C LYS A 15 4.81 39.59 28.49
N GLN A 16 3.51 39.84 28.68
CA GLN A 16 2.45 38.86 28.41
C GLN A 16 2.01 38.82 26.93
N GLN A 17 2.31 39.87 26.15
CA GLN A 17 2.01 39.96 24.71
C GLN A 17 3.15 39.48 23.78
N ILE A 18 4.36 39.22 24.32
CA ILE A 18 5.53 38.82 23.52
C ILE A 18 5.66 37.30 23.35
N MET A 19 5.06 36.51 24.26
CA MET A 19 5.13 35.05 24.24
C MET A 19 4.46 34.35 23.02
N PRO A 20 3.32 34.83 22.45
CA PRO A 20 2.69 34.13 21.34
C PRO A 20 3.42 34.32 19.99
N ILE A 21 4.18 35.42 19.82
CA ILE A 21 4.92 35.70 18.57
C ILE A 21 6.08 34.72 18.36
N ARG A 22 6.78 34.34 19.44
CA ARG A 22 7.87 33.35 19.34
C ARG A 22 7.35 31.95 19.03
N PHE A 23 6.20 31.56 19.59
CA PHE A 23 5.55 30.30 19.26
C PHE A 23 5.03 30.27 17.82
N LEU A 24 4.50 31.39 17.30
CA LEU A 24 4.04 31.50 15.91
C LEU A 24 5.19 31.35 14.90
N ILE A 25 6.38 31.90 15.21
CA ILE A 25 7.58 31.77 14.35
C ILE A 25 8.12 30.33 14.34
N VAL A 26 8.13 29.64 15.49
CA VAL A 26 8.52 28.22 15.54
C VAL A 26 7.54 27.36 14.75
N PHE A 27 6.23 27.61 14.87
CA PHE A 27 5.20 26.89 14.11
C PHE A 27 5.29 27.15 12.59
N LEU A 28 5.62 28.39 12.18
CA LEU A 28 5.83 28.73 10.77
C LEU A 28 7.12 28.12 10.20
N SER A 29 8.17 27.96 11.02
CA SER A 29 9.43 27.32 10.60
C SER A 29 9.29 25.81 10.35
N LEU A 30 8.34 25.14 11.01
CA LEU A 30 8.05 23.71 10.82
C LEU A 30 7.39 23.39 9.46
N CYS A 31 6.83 24.39 8.77
CA CYS A 31 6.22 24.21 7.45
C CYS A 31 7.23 24.13 6.30
N PHE A 32 8.48 24.54 6.50
CA PHE A 32 9.49 24.58 5.42
C PHE A 32 10.33 23.30 5.28
N LEU A 33 10.17 22.32 6.17
CA LEU A 33 10.85 21.01 6.06
C LEU A 33 10.10 20.00 5.19
N SER A 34 8.87 20.31 4.75
CA SER A 34 8.05 19.42 3.93
C SER A 34 8.10 19.80 2.45
N CYS A 35 9.30 19.78 1.87
CA CYS A 35 9.49 19.79 0.42
C CYS A 35 10.81 19.13 0.04
N LYS A 36 10.95 17.83 0.36
CA LYS A 36 11.78 16.97 -0.50
C LYS A 36 10.90 16.61 -1.71
N LYS A 37 11.16 17.25 -2.85
CA LYS A 37 10.78 16.68 -4.14
C LYS A 37 11.52 15.36 -4.26
N GLU A 38 10.85 14.28 -3.85
CA GLU A 38 11.18 12.97 -4.36
C GLU A 38 10.78 13.02 -5.83
N ASP A 39 11.75 13.33 -6.70
CA ASP A 39 11.66 12.94 -8.09
C ASP A 39 11.55 11.41 -8.07
N ARG A 40 10.31 10.93 -7.98
CA ARG A 40 9.95 9.64 -8.54
C ARG A 40 10.16 9.82 -10.03
N THR A 41 11.42 9.66 -10.44
CA THR A 41 11.74 9.05 -11.70
C THR A 41 10.95 7.75 -11.68
N GLU A 42 9.77 7.79 -12.32
CA GLU A 42 9.20 6.65 -13.02
C GLU A 42 10.30 6.16 -13.95
N THR A 43 11.22 5.42 -13.35
CA THR A 43 12.10 4.55 -14.07
C THR A 43 11.18 3.40 -14.42
N ASP A 44 10.41 3.61 -15.47
CA ASP A 44 9.88 2.60 -16.37
C ASP A 44 11.06 1.87 -17.04
N LYS A 45 12.07 1.48 -16.25
CA LYS A 45 12.82 0.29 -16.54
C LYS A 45 11.88 -0.82 -16.12
N LYS A 46 11.12 -1.29 -17.11
CA LYS A 46 10.87 -2.71 -17.29
C LYS A 46 12.24 -3.39 -17.42
N GLU A 47 13.00 -3.36 -16.33
CA GLU A 47 14.13 -4.23 -16.11
C GLU A 47 13.55 -5.61 -16.34
N THR A 48 14.12 -6.34 -17.28
CA THR A 48 13.66 -7.67 -17.65
C THR A 48 14.07 -8.56 -16.49
N ILE A 49 13.41 -8.40 -15.34
CA ILE A 49 13.57 -9.24 -14.18
C ILE A 49 13.29 -10.64 -14.72
N PRO A 50 14.23 -11.58 -14.61
CA PRO A 50 14.00 -12.94 -15.09
C PRO A 50 12.71 -13.40 -14.44
N VAL A 51 11.70 -13.65 -15.28
CA VAL A 51 10.34 -13.99 -14.84
C VAL A 51 10.50 -15.12 -13.84
N ALA A 52 10.27 -14.83 -12.56
CA ALA A 52 10.53 -15.80 -11.52
C ALA A 52 9.64 -17.01 -11.81
N ALA A 53 10.27 -18.16 -12.05
CA ALA A 53 9.54 -19.37 -12.38
C ALA A 53 8.50 -19.65 -11.29
N PHE A 54 7.31 -20.09 -11.70
CA PHE A 54 6.24 -20.38 -10.75
C PHE A 54 6.60 -21.57 -9.87
N ASP A 55 6.67 -21.32 -8.56
CA ASP A 55 6.88 -22.33 -7.52
C ASP A 55 5.62 -22.45 -6.68
N LYS A 56 4.95 -23.60 -6.81
CA LYS A 56 3.70 -23.91 -6.12
C LYS A 56 3.83 -23.91 -4.60
N ILE A 57 4.98 -24.32 -4.06
CA ILE A 57 5.21 -24.38 -2.62
C ILE A 57 5.33 -22.95 -2.10
N LYS A 58 6.20 -22.14 -2.72
CA LYS A 58 6.39 -20.73 -2.34
C LYS A 58 5.12 -19.91 -2.51
N TRP A 59 4.31 -20.18 -3.53
CA TRP A 59 3.04 -19.50 -3.75
C TRP A 59 2.05 -19.66 -2.58
N LYS A 60 2.07 -20.86 -1.97
CA LYS A 60 1.20 -21.23 -0.85
C LYS A 60 1.80 -20.89 0.51
N THR A 61 3.10 -20.62 0.58
CA THR A 61 3.76 -20.18 1.82
C THR A 61 3.13 -18.89 2.33
N LYS A 62 2.63 -18.97 3.56
CA LYS A 62 2.06 -17.85 4.29
C LYS A 62 2.90 -17.60 5.53
N GLU A 63 3.40 -16.38 5.66
CA GLU A 63 4.19 -15.95 6.80
C GLU A 63 3.38 -14.88 7.53
N ASN A 64 3.07 -15.13 8.80
CA ASN A 64 2.15 -14.29 9.59
C ASN A 64 0.78 -14.12 8.91
N ARG A 65 0.53 -12.95 8.31
CA ARG A 65 -0.73 -12.59 7.64
C ARG A 65 -0.59 -12.44 6.12
N ASP A 66 0.61 -12.61 5.59
CA ASP A 66 0.98 -12.21 4.22
C ASP A 66 1.56 -13.38 3.42
N TYR A 67 1.60 -13.20 2.09
CA TYR A 67 2.14 -14.16 1.14
C TYR A 67 3.40 -13.60 0.48
N PRO A 68 4.59 -13.83 1.07
CA PRO A 68 5.81 -13.10 0.71
C PRO A 68 6.30 -13.32 -0.73
N TYR A 69 5.86 -14.39 -1.38
CA TYR A 69 6.35 -14.78 -2.71
C TYR A 69 5.36 -14.53 -3.85
N ARG A 70 4.08 -14.23 -3.57
CA ARG A 70 3.04 -14.15 -4.61
C ARG A 70 3.29 -13.03 -5.62
N ASP A 71 3.73 -11.86 -5.17
CA ASP A 71 3.97 -10.70 -6.04
C ASP A 71 5.09 -10.97 -7.06
N LYS A 72 6.15 -11.67 -6.63
CA LYS A 72 7.29 -12.04 -7.50
C LYS A 72 6.93 -13.02 -8.61
N MET A 73 5.89 -13.83 -8.40
CA MET A 73 5.43 -14.84 -9.37
C MET A 73 4.21 -14.37 -10.17
N LEU A 74 3.65 -13.20 -9.85
CA LEU A 74 2.45 -12.68 -10.51
C LEU A 74 2.69 -12.51 -12.01
N ASP A 75 3.81 -11.91 -12.40
CA ASP A 75 4.14 -11.66 -13.80
C ASP A 75 4.23 -12.95 -14.62
N TYR A 76 4.78 -14.03 -14.03
CA TYR A 76 4.78 -15.35 -14.67
C TYR A 76 3.35 -15.84 -14.94
N LEU A 77 2.48 -15.75 -13.93
CA LEU A 77 1.09 -16.21 -14.03
C LEU A 77 0.27 -15.39 -15.04
N MET A 78 0.54 -14.09 -15.14
CA MET A 78 -0.12 -13.17 -16.08
C MET A 78 0.36 -13.39 -17.52
N THR A 79 1.66 -13.61 -17.72
CA THR A 79 2.29 -13.63 -19.04
C THR A 79 2.21 -14.99 -19.73
N SER A 80 2.24 -16.09 -18.96
CA SER A 80 2.42 -17.44 -19.52
C SER A 80 1.18 -18.03 -20.22
N ASP A 81 0.06 -17.30 -20.31
CA ASP A 81 -1.27 -17.81 -20.72
C ASP A 81 -1.75 -19.06 -19.96
N THR A 82 -0.95 -19.57 -19.01
CA THR A 82 -1.20 -20.80 -18.25
C THR A 82 -2.55 -20.73 -17.59
N LEU A 83 -2.82 -19.65 -16.83
CA LEU A 83 -4.07 -19.48 -16.13
C LEU A 83 -5.30 -19.43 -17.06
N LYS A 84 -5.16 -18.91 -18.29
CA LYS A 84 -6.27 -18.79 -19.25
C LYS A 84 -6.69 -20.14 -19.84
N LYS A 85 -5.80 -21.12 -19.84
CA LYS A 85 -6.04 -22.46 -20.38
C LYS A 85 -6.58 -23.44 -19.34
N LEU A 86 -6.46 -23.11 -18.06
CA LEU A 86 -6.88 -23.97 -16.96
C LEU A 86 -8.39 -23.89 -16.71
N LYS A 87 -8.96 -25.00 -16.24
CA LYS A 87 -10.28 -25.04 -15.61
C LYS A 87 -10.20 -24.63 -14.14
N LYS A 88 -11.34 -24.30 -13.54
CA LYS A 88 -11.48 -23.93 -12.13
C LYS A 88 -10.72 -24.90 -11.20
N GLU A 89 -10.94 -26.20 -11.33
CA GLU A 89 -10.32 -27.22 -10.49
C GLU A 89 -8.79 -27.24 -10.63
N GLU A 90 -8.29 -27.07 -11.85
CA GLU A 90 -6.85 -27.02 -12.12
C GLU A 90 -6.21 -25.77 -11.53
N VAL A 91 -6.91 -24.62 -11.57
CA VAL A 91 -6.47 -23.39 -10.90
C VAL A 91 -6.41 -23.60 -9.39
N LEU A 92 -7.43 -24.21 -8.78
CA LEU A 92 -7.43 -24.50 -7.34
C LEU A 92 -6.33 -25.50 -6.96
N ASN A 93 -6.08 -26.49 -7.81
CA ASN A 93 -4.99 -27.45 -7.63
C ASN A 93 -3.63 -26.74 -7.69
N LEU A 94 -3.45 -25.81 -8.65
CA LEU A 94 -2.23 -25.06 -8.85
C LEU A 94 -2.00 -24.01 -7.74
N LEU A 95 -2.89 -23.05 -7.60
CA LEU A 95 -2.76 -21.87 -6.74
C LEU A 95 -3.21 -22.11 -5.29
N GLY A 96 -3.97 -23.17 -5.03
CA GLY A 96 -4.58 -23.45 -3.73
C GLY A 96 -5.92 -22.74 -3.54
N GLN A 97 -6.38 -22.70 -2.30
CA GLN A 97 -7.62 -22.01 -1.92
C GLN A 97 -7.45 -20.49 -2.09
N PRO A 98 -8.39 -19.80 -2.75
CA PRO A 98 -8.41 -18.34 -2.82
C PRO A 98 -8.80 -17.72 -1.47
N ASP A 99 -8.46 -16.46 -1.29
CA ASP A 99 -8.79 -15.69 -0.07
C ASP A 99 -10.28 -15.31 -0.04
N ARG A 100 -10.92 -15.18 -1.21
CA ARG A 100 -12.37 -15.01 -1.35
C ARG A 100 -12.86 -15.73 -2.61
N ILE A 101 -14.07 -16.28 -2.54
CA ILE A 101 -14.77 -16.92 -3.66
C ILE A 101 -16.08 -16.20 -3.91
N ASP A 102 -16.37 -15.92 -5.17
CA ASP A 102 -17.68 -15.56 -5.69
C ASP A 102 -18.04 -16.54 -6.82
N SER A 103 -19.32 -16.71 -7.08
CA SER A 103 -19.92 -17.57 -8.12
C SER A 103 -19.11 -17.64 -9.42
N ALA A 104 -18.62 -16.48 -9.91
CA ALA A 104 -17.83 -16.38 -11.13
C ALA A 104 -16.39 -15.86 -10.92
N TYR A 105 -15.93 -15.65 -9.68
CA TYR A 105 -14.63 -15.01 -9.44
C TYR A 105 -13.85 -15.67 -8.29
N LEU A 106 -12.55 -15.87 -8.51
CA LEU A 106 -11.60 -16.30 -7.49
C LEU A 106 -10.65 -15.14 -7.17
N PHE A 107 -10.54 -14.79 -5.89
CA PHE A 107 -9.72 -13.68 -5.42
C PHE A 107 -8.53 -14.20 -4.63
N TYR A 108 -7.32 -13.93 -5.12
CA TYR A 108 -6.07 -14.26 -4.44
C TYR A 108 -5.38 -12.98 -4.04
N ARG A 109 -5.22 -12.75 -2.74
CA ARG A 109 -4.45 -11.61 -2.25
C ARG A 109 -2.98 -11.81 -2.56
N ILE A 110 -2.40 -10.91 -3.32
CA ILE A 110 -1.00 -10.94 -3.74
C ILE A 110 -0.13 -10.27 -2.69
N ASN A 111 -0.49 -9.05 -2.32
CA ASN A 111 0.21 -8.26 -1.33
C ASN A 111 -0.81 -7.37 -0.59
N GLN A 112 -0.53 -7.06 0.67
CA GLN A 112 -1.31 -6.09 1.42
C GLN A 112 -0.40 -5.27 2.32
N GLN A 113 -0.30 -3.98 2.01
CA GLN A 113 0.37 -3.01 2.87
C GLN A 113 -0.58 -2.63 4.01
N ARG A 114 -0.06 -2.60 5.23
CA ARG A 114 -0.84 -2.33 6.45
C ARG A 114 -0.12 -1.33 7.33
N LEU A 115 -0.89 -0.45 7.95
CA LEU A 115 -0.45 0.36 9.08
C LEU A 115 -1.11 -0.21 10.34
N TYR A 116 -0.32 -0.88 11.17
CA TYR A 116 -0.80 -1.67 12.32
C TYR A 116 -1.89 -2.68 11.94
N PHE A 117 -3.16 -2.32 12.17
CA PHE A 117 -4.34 -3.16 11.91
C PHE A 117 -5.11 -2.76 10.65
N PHE A 118 -4.81 -1.60 10.05
CA PHE A 118 -5.57 -1.08 8.92
C PHE A 118 -4.89 -1.41 7.58
N PRO A 119 -5.61 -2.01 6.60
CA PRO A 119 -5.13 -2.07 5.21
C PRO A 119 -4.97 -0.66 4.65
N LEU A 120 -3.81 -0.37 4.08
CA LEU A 120 -3.61 0.85 3.28
C LEU A 120 -3.80 0.57 1.79
N HIS A 121 -3.25 -0.55 1.33
CA HIS A 121 -3.26 -0.92 -0.09
C HIS A 121 -3.28 -2.45 -0.22
N THR A 122 -4.07 -2.99 -1.15
CA THR A 122 -4.22 -4.44 -1.32
C THR A 122 -4.21 -4.81 -2.79
N LYS A 123 -3.14 -5.47 -3.22
CA LYS A 123 -3.04 -6.04 -4.55
C LYS A 123 -3.69 -7.42 -4.57
N THR A 124 -4.66 -7.62 -5.46
CA THR A 124 -5.45 -8.84 -5.59
C THR A 124 -5.44 -9.33 -7.03
N LEU A 125 -5.14 -10.62 -7.18
CA LEU A 125 -5.27 -11.38 -8.40
C LEU A 125 -6.71 -11.91 -8.51
N VAL A 126 -7.42 -11.47 -9.53
CA VAL A 126 -8.81 -11.85 -9.80
C VAL A 126 -8.86 -12.75 -11.02
N ILE A 127 -9.41 -13.95 -10.84
CA ILE A 127 -9.59 -14.93 -11.91
C ILE A 127 -11.08 -15.08 -12.17
N LYS A 128 -11.53 -14.73 -13.38
CA LYS A 128 -12.92 -14.86 -13.80
C LYS A 128 -13.19 -16.25 -14.38
N LEU A 129 -14.21 -16.93 -13.88
CA LEU A 129 -14.69 -18.21 -14.39
C LEU A 129 -15.79 -17.98 -15.44
N LYS A 130 -15.85 -18.83 -16.47
CA LYS A 130 -16.97 -18.94 -17.41
C LYS A 130 -17.99 -19.97 -16.90
N GLU A 131 -19.18 -19.96 -17.51
CA GLU A 131 -20.27 -20.92 -17.27
C GLU A 131 -19.86 -22.40 -17.47
N ASN A 132 -18.84 -22.67 -18.30
CA ASN A 132 -18.26 -24.00 -18.51
C ASN A 132 -16.99 -24.26 -17.66
N ASP A 133 -16.85 -23.61 -16.51
CA ASP A 133 -15.69 -23.67 -15.60
C ASP A 133 -14.33 -23.32 -16.24
N SER A 134 -14.34 -22.73 -17.45
CA SER A 134 -13.15 -22.30 -18.18
C SER A 134 -12.71 -20.90 -17.73
N VAL A 135 -11.41 -20.66 -17.56
CA VAL A 135 -10.90 -19.39 -17.05
C VAL A 135 -10.83 -18.31 -18.14
N LYS A 136 -11.23 -17.08 -17.81
CA LYS A 136 -11.14 -15.86 -18.63
C LYS A 136 -10.18 -14.84 -17.96
N PRO A 137 -9.77 -13.75 -18.65
CA PRO A 137 -8.52 -13.05 -18.36
C PRO A 137 -8.38 -12.62 -16.91
N VAL A 138 -7.14 -12.74 -16.47
CA VAL A 138 -6.69 -12.42 -15.14
C VAL A 138 -6.67 -10.89 -14.99
N MET A 139 -7.29 -10.37 -13.93
CA MET A 139 -7.33 -8.95 -13.63
C MET A 139 -6.59 -8.68 -12.32
N ILE A 140 -5.81 -7.61 -12.29
CA ILE A 140 -5.19 -7.12 -11.06
C ILE A 140 -6.08 -6.00 -10.53
N HIS A 141 -6.45 -6.08 -9.25
CA HIS A 141 -7.13 -5.01 -8.52
C HIS A 141 -6.21 -4.52 -7.40
N GLU A 142 -6.10 -3.22 -7.24
CA GLU A 142 -5.11 -2.52 -6.40
C GLU A 142 -5.77 -1.43 -5.53
#